data_AF-A0A430F4U8-F1
#
_entry.id   AF-A0A430F4U8-F1
#
_cell.length_a   1.000
_cell.length_b   1.000
_cell.length_c   1.000
_cell.angle_alpha   90.00
_cell.angle_beta   90.00
_cell.angle_gamma   90.00
#
_symmetry.space_group_name_H-M   'P 1'
#
loop_
_entity.id
_entity.type
_entity.pdbx_description
1 polymer ?
#
loop_
_entity_poly.entity_id
_entity_poly.type
_entity_poly.pdbx_seq_one_letter_code
_entity_poly.pdbx_strand_id
1 'polypeptide(L)'
;MRIIVADCSAEYTGRLQATLPLARRVLLIKADDSLLIFSELGSYKPLNWMAAPCTIKDITPTDADDDVETAAPQKVIRACATKSNDVLEVTLQHIYSDETYDLGEDPGLKKDGVEDHLQRYLAEQIERIGKGAKLVRREYPTPIGPVDIMAVDAEGTHVAIEIKRHGGIDGVEQLTRYCELLNRDPLIAPVRGIFAAQTIAPQARTLAVDRGFECLILDYDDMRGSDDDSLRLF
;
A
#
# COMPACT_ATOMS: atom_id res chain seq x y z
N MET A 1 4.82 -19.09 12.08
CA MET A 1 4.22 -17.90 12.74
C MET A 1 4.10 -18.20 14.22
N ARG A 2 4.63 -17.34 15.10
CA ARG A 2 4.47 -17.45 16.55
C ARG A 2 3.57 -16.34 17.07
N ILE A 3 2.60 -16.69 17.91
CA ILE A 3 1.58 -15.80 18.46
C ILE A 3 1.68 -15.86 19.98
N ILE A 4 1.85 -14.71 20.62
CA ILE A 4 1.99 -14.61 22.08
C ILE A 4 0.93 -13.66 22.61
N VAL A 5 0.18 -14.10 23.62
CA VAL A 5 -0.72 -13.27 24.40
C VAL A 5 -0.12 -13.08 25.79
N ALA A 6 0.22 -11.84 26.14
CA ALA A 6 0.92 -11.56 27.39
C ALA A 6 0.60 -10.18 27.95
N ASP A 7 0.73 -10.04 29.27
CA ASP A 7 0.92 -8.72 29.89
C ASP A 7 2.36 -8.29 29.63
N CYS A 8 2.55 -7.24 28.84
CA CYS A 8 3.87 -6.80 28.40
C CYS A 8 4.03 -5.28 28.40
N SER A 9 5.28 -4.84 28.49
CA SER A 9 5.72 -3.49 28.11
C SER A 9 6.69 -3.59 26.94
N ALA A 10 6.92 -2.49 26.23
CA ALA A 10 7.90 -2.47 25.15
C ALA A 10 8.66 -1.16 25.09
N GLU A 11 9.91 -1.22 24.68
CA GLU A 11 10.76 -0.07 24.43
C GLU A 11 11.40 -0.20 23.05
N TYR A 12 11.26 0.86 22.26
CA TYR A 12 11.95 1.00 20.99
C TYR A 12 13.00 2.09 21.12
N THR A 13 14.22 1.78 20.73
CA THR A 13 15.36 2.70 20.68
C THR A 13 16.02 2.65 19.31
N GLY A 14 16.66 3.75 18.91
CA GLY A 14 17.31 3.88 17.61
C GLY A 14 17.00 5.23 16.97
N ARG A 15 16.42 5.22 15.76
CA ARG A 15 16.03 6.44 15.02
C ARG A 15 15.01 7.32 15.73
N LEU A 16 14.25 6.74 16.63
CA LEU A 16 13.35 7.42 17.55
C LEU A 16 13.33 6.66 18.87
N GLN A 17 12.69 7.26 19.88
CA GLN A 17 12.39 6.58 21.14
C GLN A 17 10.87 6.46 21.27
N ALA A 18 10.40 5.26 21.58
CA ALA A 18 8.99 5.00 21.86
C ALA A 18 8.87 3.96 22.97
N THR A 19 7.89 4.12 23.85
CA THR A 19 7.60 3.19 24.93
C THR A 19 6.14 2.79 24.92
N LEU A 20 5.86 1.56 25.32
CA LEU A 20 4.53 1.03 25.58
C LEU A 20 4.47 0.60 27.05
N PRO A 21 3.56 1.19 27.86
CA PRO A 21 3.42 0.80 29.27
C PRO A 21 2.88 -0.63 29.39
N LEU A 22 3.01 -1.22 30.58
CA LEU A 22 2.51 -2.57 30.87
C LEU A 22 1.00 -2.68 30.57
N ALA A 23 0.64 -3.58 29.67
CA ALA A 23 -0.75 -3.93 29.37
C ALA A 23 -0.82 -5.28 28.66
N ARG A 24 -2.01 -5.89 28.63
CA ARG A 24 -2.25 -7.11 27.87
C ARG A 24 -2.27 -6.83 26.37
N ARG A 25 -1.45 -7.57 25.61
CA ARG A 25 -1.29 -7.39 24.16
C ARG A 25 -1.08 -8.72 23.45
N VAL A 26 -1.23 -8.69 22.13
CA VAL A 26 -0.86 -9.79 21.22
C VAL A 26 0.42 -9.41 20.50
N LEU A 27 1.40 -10.31 20.51
CA LEU A 27 2.60 -10.22 19.69
C LEU A 27 2.50 -11.24 18.56
N LEU A 28 2.86 -10.82 17.35
CA LEU A 28 3.04 -11.70 16.20
C LEU A 28 4.49 -11.70 15.77
N ILE A 29 5.10 -12.89 15.72
CA ILE A 29 6.45 -13.11 15.19
C ILE A 29 6.33 -13.96 13.93
N LYS A 30 6.69 -13.37 12.79
CA LYS A 30 6.65 -14.03 11.50
C LYS A 30 7.87 -14.93 11.29
N ALA A 31 7.81 -15.77 10.25
CA ALA A 31 8.92 -16.66 9.88
C ALA A 31 10.15 -15.90 9.34
N ASP A 32 9.99 -14.64 8.93
CA ASP A 32 11.06 -13.74 8.50
C ASP A 32 11.64 -12.89 9.66
N ASP A 33 11.31 -13.25 10.91
CA ASP A 33 11.65 -12.54 12.16
C ASP A 33 10.98 -11.17 12.33
N SER A 34 10.03 -10.77 11.50
CA SER A 34 9.26 -9.55 11.77
C SER A 34 8.44 -9.71 13.06
N LEU A 35 8.56 -8.73 13.98
CA LEU A 35 7.84 -8.67 15.25
C LEU A 35 6.81 -7.53 15.21
N LEU A 36 5.55 -7.81 15.57
CA LEU A 36 4.46 -6.84 15.60
C LEU A 36 3.72 -6.91 16.94
N ILE A 37 3.35 -5.76 17.50
CA ILE A 37 2.63 -5.66 18.78
C ILE A 37 1.26 -4.99 18.56
N PHE A 38 0.18 -5.64 19.00
CA PHE A 38 -1.20 -5.15 18.87
C PHE A 38 -1.91 -5.07 20.22
N SER A 39 -2.78 -4.07 20.37
CA SER A 39 -3.83 -4.04 21.40
C SER A 39 -5.14 -4.61 20.86
N GLU A 40 -6.06 -4.94 21.76
CA GLU A 40 -7.42 -5.40 21.41
C GLU A 40 -8.20 -4.34 20.62
N LEU A 41 -8.08 -3.07 21.01
CA LEU A 41 -8.73 -1.93 20.35
C LEU A 41 -7.69 -1.00 19.75
N GLY A 42 -8.02 -0.35 18.64
CA GLY A 42 -7.16 0.63 17.98
C GLY A 42 -7.24 0.58 16.46
N SER A 43 -6.19 1.09 15.81
CA SER A 43 -5.99 0.98 14.37
C SER A 43 -5.74 -0.49 13.97
N TYR A 44 -6.02 -0.84 12.71
CA TYR A 44 -5.60 -2.11 12.11
C TYR A 44 -4.07 -2.25 12.01
N LYS A 45 -3.32 -1.18 12.30
CA LYS A 45 -1.85 -1.15 12.32
C LYS A 45 -1.31 -1.55 13.70
N PRO A 46 -0.14 -2.22 13.77
CA PRO A 46 0.52 -2.49 15.04
C PRO A 46 0.86 -1.20 15.79
N LEU A 47 0.86 -1.26 17.12
CA LEU A 47 1.29 -0.19 18.00
C LEU A 47 2.79 0.08 17.89
N ASN A 48 3.58 -0.99 17.75
CA ASN A 48 5.01 -0.94 17.50
C ASN A 48 5.44 -2.23 16.77
N TRP A 49 6.51 -2.16 15.98
CA TRP A 49 6.98 -3.28 15.19
C TRP A 49 8.47 -3.18 14.87
N MET A 50 9.07 -4.32 14.59
CA MET A 50 10.38 -4.45 13.93
C MET A 50 10.16 -5.24 12.65
N ALA A 51 10.46 -4.63 11.50
CA ALA A 51 10.36 -5.30 10.21
C ALA A 51 11.66 -6.04 9.88
N ALA A 52 11.54 -7.19 9.21
CA ALA A 52 12.68 -7.87 8.62
C ALA A 52 13.43 -6.97 7.60
N PRO A 53 14.76 -7.13 7.43
CA PRO A 53 15.61 -8.09 8.13
C PRO A 53 15.97 -7.59 9.54
N CYS A 54 15.77 -8.47 10.52
CA CYS A 54 16.14 -8.28 11.91
C CYS A 54 16.49 -9.63 12.53
N THR A 55 16.98 -9.63 13.77
CA THR A 55 17.20 -10.86 14.55
C THR A 55 16.39 -10.79 15.83
N ILE A 56 15.68 -11.87 16.17
CA ILE A 56 14.96 -12.01 17.44
C ILE A 56 15.76 -12.89 18.41
N LYS A 57 15.82 -12.46 19.67
CA LYS A 57 16.35 -13.26 20.78
C LYS A 57 15.32 -13.32 21.91
N ASP A 58 15.02 -14.55 22.34
CA ASP A 58 14.34 -14.82 23.59
C ASP A 58 15.38 -14.82 24.72
N ILE A 59 15.21 -13.92 25.68
CA ILE A 59 16.07 -13.76 26.85
C ILE A 59 15.24 -14.13 28.07
N THR A 60 15.68 -15.15 28.81
CA THR A 60 15.12 -15.44 30.14
C THR A 60 15.99 -14.71 31.16
N PRO A 61 15.46 -13.71 31.89
CA PRO A 61 16.21 -13.05 32.94
C PRO A 61 16.66 -14.09 33.97
N THR A 62 17.97 -14.18 34.20
CA THR A 62 18.53 -14.93 35.31
C THR A 62 18.66 -13.97 36.48
N ASP A 63 18.06 -14.36 37.60
CA ASP A 63 18.03 -13.64 38.88
C ASP A 63 16.94 -12.57 38.97
N ALA A 64 16.01 -12.78 39.91
CA ALA A 64 15.19 -11.71 40.43
C ALA A 64 16.12 -10.80 41.21
N ASP A 65 16.21 -9.52 40.85
CA ASP A 65 16.74 -8.53 41.78
C ASP A 65 16.03 -8.73 43.13
N ASP A 66 16.76 -8.63 44.24
CA ASP A 66 16.24 -8.68 45.63
C ASP A 66 15.28 -7.49 45.94
N ASP A 67 14.68 -6.89 44.91
CA ASP A 67 13.74 -5.79 44.98
C ASP A 67 12.30 -6.34 45.02
N VAL A 68 11.72 -6.29 46.22
CA VAL A 68 10.48 -6.97 46.61
C VAL A 68 9.23 -6.42 45.88
N GLU A 69 9.35 -5.29 45.17
CA GLU A 69 8.19 -4.58 44.58
C GLU A 69 7.88 -4.91 43.11
N THR A 70 8.80 -5.49 42.33
CA THR A 70 8.53 -5.85 40.93
C THR A 70 8.86 -7.30 40.64
N ALA A 71 7.85 -8.07 40.20
CA ALA A 71 8.06 -9.44 39.76
C ALA A 71 9.06 -9.46 38.58
N ALA A 72 10.05 -10.35 38.67
CA ALA A 72 10.98 -10.57 37.58
C ALA A 72 10.21 -10.99 36.32
N PRO A 73 10.50 -10.41 35.15
CA PRO A 73 9.77 -10.75 33.94
C PRO A 73 10.03 -12.21 33.54
N GLN A 74 8.99 -12.89 33.06
CA GLN A 74 9.10 -14.29 32.63
C GLN A 74 10.00 -14.45 31.41
N LYS A 75 9.99 -13.45 30.52
CA LYS A 75 10.75 -13.47 29.27
C LYS A 75 10.92 -12.06 28.73
N VAL A 76 12.02 -11.80 28.04
CA VAL A 76 12.24 -10.60 27.24
C VAL A 76 12.48 -11.02 25.80
N ILE A 77 11.76 -10.42 24.85
CA ILE A 77 11.95 -10.62 23.42
C ILE A 77 12.65 -9.39 22.87
N ARG A 78 13.87 -9.56 22.37
CA ARG A 78 14.66 -8.46 21.77
C ARG A 78 14.79 -8.66 20.26
N ALA A 79 14.23 -7.72 19.50
CA ALA A 79 14.37 -7.65 18.04
C ALA A 79 15.35 -6.53 17.66
N CYS A 80 16.42 -6.86 16.93
CA CYS A 80 17.43 -5.90 16.48
C CYS A 80 17.44 -5.81 14.95
N ALA A 81 17.31 -4.60 14.40
CA ALA A 81 17.39 -4.39 12.95
C ALA A 81 18.77 -4.74 12.40
N THR A 82 18.86 -5.33 11.21
CA THR A 82 20.15 -5.69 10.61
C THR A 82 20.91 -4.47 10.06
N LYS A 83 20.20 -3.43 9.61
CA LYS A 83 20.77 -2.29 8.85
C LYS A 83 20.83 -0.99 9.66
N SER A 84 20.40 -0.99 10.90
CA SER A 84 20.38 0.18 11.78
C SER A 84 20.59 -0.26 13.23
N ASN A 85 20.84 0.70 14.11
CA ASN A 85 20.93 0.46 15.54
C ASN A 85 19.55 0.41 16.22
N ASP A 86 18.50 0.11 15.45
CA ASP A 86 17.14 0.07 15.96
C ASP A 86 16.91 -1.22 16.74
N VAL A 87 16.41 -1.10 17.98
CA VAL A 87 16.14 -2.21 18.89
C VAL A 87 14.74 -2.06 19.46
N LEU A 88 13.94 -3.12 19.32
CA LEU A 88 12.64 -3.27 19.98
C LEU A 88 12.77 -4.35 21.05
N GLU A 89 12.64 -3.96 22.31
CA GLU A 89 12.62 -4.87 23.44
C GLU A 89 11.21 -4.98 24.01
N VAL A 90 10.72 -6.20 24.20
CA VAL A 90 9.39 -6.47 24.73
C VAL A 90 9.52 -7.34 25.97
N THR A 91 9.16 -6.77 27.11
CA THR A 91 9.23 -7.42 28.42
C THR A 91 7.89 -8.10 28.72
N LEU A 92 7.90 -9.42 28.85
CA LEU A 92 6.71 -10.23 29.12
C LEU A 92 6.64 -10.55 30.62
N GLN A 93 5.66 -9.96 31.30
CA GLN A 93 5.44 -10.16 32.73
C GLN A 93 4.62 -11.41 33.02
N HIS A 94 3.55 -11.63 32.25
CA HIS A 94 2.74 -12.83 32.35
C HIS A 94 2.34 -13.32 30.96
N ILE A 95 2.70 -14.55 30.62
CA ILE A 95 2.39 -15.18 29.33
C ILE A 95 1.15 -16.05 29.49
N TYR A 96 0.05 -15.68 28.83
CA TYR A 96 -1.20 -16.44 28.80
C TYR A 96 -1.17 -17.55 27.73
N SER A 97 -0.54 -17.28 26.59
CA SER A 97 -0.35 -18.22 25.48
C SER A 97 0.90 -17.84 24.70
N ASP A 98 1.66 -18.84 24.24
CA ASP A 98 2.85 -18.73 23.38
C ASP A 98 2.83 -19.93 22.42
N GLU A 99 2.22 -19.75 21.26
CA GLU A 99 1.90 -20.82 20.32
C GLU A 99 2.57 -20.58 18.97
N THR A 100 3.02 -21.65 18.33
CA THR A 100 3.66 -21.60 17.01
C THR A 100 2.89 -22.43 16.00
N TYR A 101 2.64 -21.84 14.85
CA TYR A 101 1.87 -22.38 13.74
C TYR A 101 2.73 -22.41 12.48
N ASP A 102 2.73 -23.55 11.78
CA ASP A 102 3.16 -23.63 10.40
C ASP A 102 1.97 -23.25 9.51
N LEU A 103 2.10 -22.14 8.78
CA LEU A 103 1.03 -21.64 7.91
C LEU A 103 1.13 -22.22 6.49
N GLY A 104 2.21 -22.95 6.18
CA GLY A 104 2.47 -23.46 4.84
C GLY A 104 2.83 -22.37 3.82
N GLU A 105 2.76 -22.73 2.55
CA GLU A 105 3.01 -21.80 1.44
C GLU A 105 1.81 -20.85 1.26
N ASP A 106 2.09 -19.54 1.30
CA ASP A 106 1.09 -18.52 1.00
C ASP A 106 0.95 -18.39 -0.54
N PRO A 107 -0.25 -18.56 -1.12
CA PRO A 107 -0.46 -18.43 -2.55
C PRO A 107 -0.37 -16.97 -3.05
N GLY A 108 -0.12 -16.02 -2.14
CA GLY A 108 -0.09 -14.59 -2.40
C GLY A 108 -1.48 -13.98 -2.42
N LEU A 109 -1.53 -12.70 -2.02
CA LEU A 109 -2.71 -11.87 -2.26
C LEU A 109 -2.90 -11.67 -3.76
N LYS A 110 -3.94 -12.28 -4.33
CA LYS A 110 -4.45 -11.91 -5.64
C LYS A 110 -5.22 -10.59 -5.51
N LYS A 111 -4.60 -9.49 -5.91
CA LYS A 111 -5.33 -8.24 -6.13
C LYS A 111 -6.10 -8.42 -7.43
N ASP A 112 -7.44 -8.37 -7.38
CA ASP A 112 -8.26 -8.40 -8.59
C ASP A 112 -7.73 -7.33 -9.56
N GLY A 113 -7.27 -7.78 -10.73
CA GLY A 113 -6.70 -6.96 -11.79
C GLY A 113 -7.70 -6.04 -12.48
N VAL A 114 -8.69 -5.53 -11.74
CA VAL A 114 -9.71 -4.60 -12.24
C VAL A 114 -9.05 -3.36 -12.83
N GLU A 115 -7.96 -2.85 -12.24
CA GLU A 115 -7.23 -1.71 -12.82
C GLU A 115 -6.54 -2.08 -14.15
N ASP A 116 -5.93 -3.27 -14.23
CA ASP A 116 -5.37 -3.77 -15.49
C ASP A 116 -6.45 -3.99 -16.57
N HIS A 117 -7.62 -4.50 -16.17
CA HIS A 117 -8.77 -4.62 -17.07
C HIS A 117 -9.29 -3.26 -17.52
N LEU A 118 -9.45 -2.29 -16.60
CA LEU A 118 -9.88 -0.93 -16.94
C LEU A 118 -8.89 -0.26 -17.89
N GLN A 119 -7.58 -0.46 -17.67
CA GLN A 119 -6.54 0.03 -18.57
C GLN A 119 -6.64 -0.63 -19.95
N ARG A 120 -6.79 -1.95 -20.00
CA ARG A 120 -6.96 -2.69 -21.26
C ARG A 120 -8.20 -2.20 -22.02
N TYR A 121 -9.36 -2.18 -21.38
CA TYR A 121 -10.60 -1.75 -22.02
C TYR A 121 -10.56 -0.29 -22.47
N LEU A 122 -10.01 0.63 -21.65
CA LEU A 122 -9.90 2.03 -22.06
C LEU A 122 -8.91 2.21 -23.22
N ALA A 123 -7.84 1.41 -23.28
CA ALA A 123 -6.92 1.43 -24.42
C ALA A 123 -7.57 0.93 -25.71
N GLU A 124 -8.39 -0.13 -25.64
CA GLU A 124 -9.17 -0.66 -26.76
C GLU A 124 -10.28 0.31 -27.18
N GLN A 125 -10.83 1.07 -26.24
CA GLN A 125 -11.97 1.97 -26.40
C GLN A 125 -11.55 3.44 -26.21
N ILE A 126 -10.37 3.79 -26.75
CA ILE A 126 -9.73 5.07 -26.43
C ILE A 126 -10.58 6.29 -26.80
N GLU A 127 -11.50 6.17 -27.77
CA GLU A 127 -12.44 7.24 -28.13
C GLU A 127 -13.39 7.65 -26.98
N ARG A 128 -13.48 6.89 -25.89
CA ARG A 128 -14.18 7.29 -24.66
C ARG A 128 -13.63 8.57 -24.04
N ILE A 129 -12.38 8.94 -24.34
CA ILE A 129 -11.79 10.22 -23.90
C ILE A 129 -12.09 11.39 -24.85
N GLY A 130 -12.77 11.13 -25.97
CA GLY A 130 -13.04 12.08 -27.03
C GLY A 130 -12.98 11.43 -28.41
N LYS A 131 -13.95 11.75 -29.28
CA LYS A 131 -14.01 11.23 -30.65
C LYS A 131 -12.72 11.58 -31.41
N GLY A 132 -12.16 10.62 -32.14
CA GLY A 132 -10.92 10.83 -32.90
C GLY A 132 -9.64 10.71 -32.07
N ALA A 133 -9.74 10.44 -30.77
CA ALA A 133 -8.59 10.09 -29.95
C ALA A 133 -7.92 8.80 -30.44
N LYS A 134 -6.60 8.73 -30.29
CA LYS A 134 -5.80 7.56 -30.68
C LYS A 134 -4.87 7.16 -29.55
N LEU A 135 -4.81 5.86 -29.29
CA LEU A 135 -3.87 5.28 -28.35
C LEU A 135 -2.44 5.48 -28.87
N VAL A 136 -1.56 6.05 -28.04
CA VAL A 136 -0.12 6.07 -28.31
C VAL A 136 0.50 4.81 -27.71
N ARG A 137 0.28 4.60 -26.40
CA ARG A 137 0.90 3.49 -25.66
C ARG A 137 0.25 3.30 -24.29
N ARG A 138 0.09 2.03 -23.89
CA ARG A 138 -0.15 1.64 -22.49
C ARG A 138 1.17 1.60 -21.72
N GLU A 139 1.14 1.91 -20.43
CA GLU A 139 2.34 1.94 -19.58
C GLU A 139 3.44 2.81 -20.21
N TYR A 140 3.09 4.06 -20.52
CA TYR A 140 4.01 5.00 -21.18
C TYR A 140 5.16 5.33 -20.23
N PRO A 141 6.41 4.98 -20.58
CA PRO A 141 7.53 5.04 -19.65
C PRO A 141 7.88 6.48 -19.30
N THR A 142 8.08 6.76 -18.01
CA THR A 142 8.66 8.02 -17.52
C THR A 142 9.74 7.74 -16.48
N PRO A 143 10.64 8.71 -16.20
CA PRO A 143 11.64 8.60 -15.14
C PRO A 143 11.10 8.28 -13.73
N ILE A 144 9.83 8.59 -13.45
CA ILE A 144 9.22 8.40 -12.11
C ILE A 144 8.21 7.24 -12.08
N GLY A 145 8.18 6.41 -13.11
CA GLY A 145 7.21 5.33 -13.29
C GLY A 145 6.32 5.53 -14.53
N PRO A 146 5.63 4.48 -14.98
CA PRO A 146 4.79 4.56 -16.17
C PRO A 146 3.47 5.30 -15.92
N VAL A 147 3.03 6.07 -16.91
CA VAL A 147 1.64 6.53 -17.02
C VAL A 147 0.79 5.40 -17.59
N ASP A 148 -0.39 5.14 -17.02
CA ASP A 148 -1.23 4.00 -17.43
C ASP A 148 -1.54 4.01 -18.94
N ILE A 149 -1.97 5.16 -19.47
CA ILE A 149 -2.19 5.35 -20.91
C ILE A 149 -1.67 6.72 -21.35
N MET A 150 -0.94 6.72 -22.46
CA MET A 150 -0.71 7.91 -23.28
C MET A 150 -1.56 7.81 -24.56
N ALA A 151 -2.25 8.88 -24.89
CA ALA A 151 -3.04 9.04 -26.10
C ALA A 151 -2.78 10.39 -26.76
N VAL A 152 -3.33 10.58 -27.95
CA VAL A 152 -3.49 11.88 -28.61
C VAL A 152 -4.96 12.12 -28.89
N ASP A 153 -5.44 13.34 -28.69
CA ASP A 153 -6.81 13.72 -29.08
C ASP A 153 -6.92 14.08 -30.57
N ALA A 154 -8.11 14.51 -31.00
CA ALA A 154 -8.40 14.81 -32.39
C ALA A 154 -7.57 15.98 -32.93
N GLU A 155 -7.18 16.90 -32.05
CA GLU A 155 -6.34 18.06 -32.34
C GLU A 155 -4.84 17.71 -32.33
N GLY A 156 -4.49 16.46 -31.97
CA GLY A 156 -3.11 15.99 -31.87
C GLY A 156 -2.41 16.35 -30.56
N THR A 157 -3.14 16.81 -29.55
CA THR A 157 -2.61 17.11 -28.22
C THR A 157 -2.43 15.81 -27.44
N HIS A 158 -1.30 15.68 -26.73
CA HIS A 158 -1.04 14.50 -25.92
C HIS A 158 -1.91 14.49 -24.66
N VAL A 159 -2.37 13.29 -24.31
CA VAL A 159 -3.26 13.05 -23.17
C VAL A 159 -2.67 11.96 -22.29
N ALA A 160 -2.24 12.34 -21.08
CA ALA A 160 -1.84 11.41 -20.05
C ALA A 160 -3.08 10.99 -19.23
N ILE A 161 -3.31 9.69 -19.09
CA ILE A 161 -4.46 9.15 -18.37
C ILE A 161 -3.96 8.29 -17.22
N GLU A 162 -4.43 8.60 -16.02
CA GLU A 162 -4.23 7.79 -14.81
C GLU A 162 -5.55 7.09 -14.47
N ILE A 163 -5.50 5.78 -14.22
CA ILE A 163 -6.64 4.90 -14.05
C ILE A 163 -6.64 4.31 -12.65
N LYS A 164 -7.78 4.43 -11.95
CA LYS A 164 -7.99 3.82 -10.62
C LYS A 164 -9.29 3.02 -10.59
N ARG A 165 -9.36 1.99 -9.76
CA ARG A 165 -10.66 1.39 -9.40
C ARG A 165 -11.45 2.36 -8.52
N HIS A 166 -10.81 2.86 -7.46
CA HIS A 166 -11.35 3.86 -6.55
C HIS A 166 -10.41 5.07 -6.52
N GLY A 167 -10.78 6.15 -7.21
CA GLY A 167 -9.98 7.34 -7.35
C GLY A 167 -9.91 8.17 -6.07
N GLY A 168 -8.74 8.17 -5.43
CA GLY A 168 -8.37 9.01 -4.29
C GLY A 168 -7.47 10.18 -4.66
N ILE A 169 -7.08 10.97 -3.64
CA ILE A 169 -6.17 12.13 -3.78
C ILE A 169 -4.79 11.70 -4.30
N ASP A 170 -4.32 10.53 -3.89
CA ASP A 170 -3.06 9.92 -4.30
C ASP A 170 -2.96 9.73 -5.82
N GLY A 171 -4.05 9.32 -6.47
CA GLY A 171 -4.11 9.20 -7.94
C GLY A 171 -4.02 10.54 -8.65
N VAL A 172 -4.63 11.59 -8.09
CA VAL A 172 -4.57 12.95 -8.66
C VAL A 172 -3.15 13.53 -8.52
N GLU A 173 -2.51 13.35 -7.36
CA GLU A 173 -1.12 13.76 -7.14
C GLU A 173 -0.14 12.97 -8.03
N GLN A 174 -0.44 11.70 -8.31
CA GLN A 174 0.32 10.90 -9.27
C GLN A 174 0.20 11.48 -10.69
N LEU A 175 -1.02 11.72 -11.19
CA LEU A 175 -1.26 12.34 -12.50
C LEU A 175 -0.63 13.74 -12.61
N THR A 176 -0.66 14.51 -11.53
CA THR A 176 0.01 15.82 -11.43
C THR A 176 1.50 15.71 -11.72
N ARG A 177 2.21 14.84 -11.00
CA ARG A 177 3.66 14.64 -11.19
C ARG A 177 3.97 14.19 -12.62
N TYR A 178 3.14 13.34 -13.21
CA TYR A 178 3.32 12.92 -14.60
C TYR A 178 3.13 14.06 -15.58
N CYS A 179 2.04 14.83 -15.48
CA CYS A 179 1.78 15.95 -16.38
C CYS A 179 2.86 17.03 -16.25
N GLU A 180 3.29 17.37 -15.04
CA GLU A 180 4.39 18.32 -14.81
C GLU A 180 5.71 17.86 -15.43
N LEU A 181 6.01 16.56 -15.38
CA LEU A 181 7.21 15.99 -15.96
C LEU A 181 7.14 15.97 -17.50
N LEU A 182 6.03 15.48 -18.05
CA LEU A 182 5.84 15.30 -19.48
C LEU A 182 5.74 16.63 -20.22
N ASN A 183 5.16 17.66 -19.62
CA ASN A 183 5.12 19.01 -20.20
C ASN A 183 6.49 19.70 -20.26
N ARG A 184 7.55 19.13 -19.68
CA ARG A 184 8.93 19.63 -19.86
C ARG A 184 9.56 19.17 -21.16
N ASP A 185 9.02 18.12 -21.79
CA ASP A 185 9.52 17.62 -23.06
C ASP A 185 8.85 18.37 -24.23
N PRO A 186 9.59 19.21 -24.98
CA PRO A 186 9.03 20.00 -26.07
C PRO A 186 8.55 19.16 -27.26
N LEU A 187 8.88 17.87 -27.34
CA LEU A 187 8.44 16.99 -28.42
C LEU A 187 7.00 16.51 -28.23
N ILE A 188 6.51 16.49 -26.99
CA ILE A 188 5.16 16.00 -26.67
C ILE A 188 4.29 17.07 -26.01
N ALA A 189 4.87 18.15 -25.47
CA ALA A 189 4.11 19.25 -24.92
C ALA A 189 3.26 19.95 -26.00
N PRO A 190 2.03 20.38 -25.67
CA PRO A 190 1.38 20.28 -24.37
C PRO A 190 0.79 18.88 -24.10
N VAL A 191 0.78 18.49 -22.81
CA VAL A 191 0.19 17.25 -22.31
C VAL A 191 -0.92 17.59 -21.31
N ARG A 192 -2.16 17.19 -21.61
CA ARG A 192 -3.30 17.31 -20.68
C ARG A 192 -3.50 16.02 -19.89
N GLY A 193 -4.13 16.14 -18.71
CA GLY A 193 -4.39 15.00 -17.83
C GLY A 193 -5.86 14.60 -17.78
N ILE A 194 -6.13 13.29 -17.80
CA ILE A 194 -7.44 12.70 -17.48
C ILE A 194 -7.28 11.77 -16.29
N PHE A 195 -8.08 12.01 -15.24
CA PHE A 195 -8.20 11.11 -14.10
C PHE A 195 -9.42 10.20 -14.30
N ALA A 196 -9.18 8.93 -14.63
CA ALA A 196 -10.22 7.97 -14.97
C ALA A 196 -10.42 6.94 -13.86
N ALA A 197 -11.66 6.69 -13.43
CA ALA A 197 -11.91 5.66 -12.42
C ALA A 197 -13.36 5.14 -12.43
N GLN A 198 -13.61 3.95 -11.87
CA GLN A 198 -15.01 3.49 -11.67
C GLN A 198 -15.75 4.38 -10.68
N THR A 199 -15.05 4.81 -9.63
CA THR A 199 -15.57 5.76 -8.65
C THR A 199 -14.49 6.78 -8.33
N ILE A 200 -14.87 8.04 -8.11
CA ILE A 200 -13.95 9.12 -7.73
C ILE A 200 -14.47 9.75 -6.44
N ALA A 201 -13.65 9.77 -5.40
CA ALA A 201 -14.00 10.41 -4.14
C ALA A 201 -14.25 11.92 -4.35
N PRO A 202 -15.23 12.55 -3.67
CA PRO A 202 -15.58 13.96 -3.88
C PRO A 202 -14.37 14.91 -3.79
N GLN A 203 -13.52 14.73 -2.77
CA GLN A 203 -12.31 15.52 -2.58
C GLN A 203 -11.28 15.32 -3.70
N ALA A 204 -11.17 14.11 -4.25
CA ALA A 204 -10.28 13.82 -5.37
C ALA A 204 -10.79 14.49 -6.65
N ARG A 205 -12.11 14.46 -6.88
CA ARG A 205 -12.73 15.19 -8.00
C ARG A 205 -12.48 16.69 -7.90
N THR A 206 -12.69 17.29 -6.73
CA THR A 206 -12.41 18.72 -6.51
C THR A 206 -10.96 19.06 -6.82
N LEU A 207 -10.00 18.27 -6.31
CA LEU A 207 -8.58 18.48 -6.58
C LEU A 207 -8.23 18.30 -8.05
N ALA A 208 -8.75 17.26 -8.71
CA ALA A 208 -8.47 17.00 -10.13
C ALA A 208 -8.91 18.18 -11.00
N VAL A 209 -10.13 18.71 -10.76
CA VAL A 209 -10.64 19.88 -11.48
C VAL A 209 -9.80 21.14 -11.19
N ASP A 210 -9.41 21.35 -9.94
CA ASP A 210 -8.52 22.47 -9.55
C ASP A 210 -7.16 22.42 -10.27
N ARG A 211 -6.62 21.21 -10.49
CA ARG A 211 -5.39 20.98 -11.27
C ARG A 211 -5.60 21.02 -12.79
N GLY A 212 -6.82 21.26 -13.26
CA GLY A 212 -7.16 21.30 -14.69
C GLY A 212 -7.29 19.94 -15.36
N PHE A 213 -7.48 18.86 -14.58
CA PHE A 213 -7.71 17.52 -15.12
C PHE A 213 -9.18 17.24 -15.37
N GLU A 214 -9.45 16.56 -16.48
CA GLU A 214 -10.75 15.98 -16.76
C GLU A 214 -10.97 14.74 -15.89
N CYS A 215 -12.19 14.57 -15.36
CA CYS A 215 -12.56 13.38 -14.58
C CYS A 215 -13.45 12.48 -15.42
N LEU A 216 -13.00 11.26 -15.71
CA LEU A 216 -13.74 10.27 -16.50
C LEU A 216 -14.22 9.13 -15.59
N ILE A 217 -15.53 8.86 -15.59
CA ILE A 217 -16.07 7.68 -14.92
C ILE A 217 -16.07 6.49 -15.87
N LEU A 218 -15.49 5.38 -15.43
CA LEU A 218 -15.38 4.14 -16.18
C LEU A 218 -16.43 3.14 -15.70
N ASP A 219 -17.46 2.90 -16.49
CA ASP A 219 -18.42 1.84 -16.22
C ASP A 219 -17.84 0.49 -16.67
N TYR A 220 -17.49 -0.35 -15.70
CA TYR A 220 -16.81 -1.62 -15.97
C TYR A 220 -17.67 -2.62 -16.74
N ASP A 221 -18.97 -2.68 -16.46
CA ASP A 221 -19.85 -3.64 -17.12
C ASP A 221 -20.10 -3.22 -18.58
N ASP A 222 -20.27 -1.93 -18.83
CA ASP A 222 -20.35 -1.35 -20.18
C ASP A 222 -19.05 -1.58 -20.98
N MET A 223 -17.90 -1.30 -20.37
CA MET A 223 -16.59 -1.47 -21.00
C MET A 223 -16.26 -2.94 -21.29
N ARG A 224 -16.70 -3.88 -20.44
CA ARG A 224 -16.54 -5.32 -20.69
C ARG A 224 -17.46 -5.80 -21.83
N GLY A 225 -18.66 -5.23 -21.94
CA GLY A 225 -19.69 -5.66 -22.90
C GLY A 225 -19.36 -5.36 -24.37
N SER A 226 -18.51 -4.38 -24.65
CA SER A 226 -18.12 -4.04 -26.03
C SER A 226 -17.23 -5.08 -26.72
N ASP A 227 -16.61 -6.01 -25.97
CA ASP A 227 -15.86 -7.13 -26.56
C ASP A 227 -16.78 -8.19 -27.21
N ASP A 228 -18.03 -8.31 -26.73
CA ASP A 228 -18.96 -9.40 -27.09
C ASP A 228 -19.82 -9.11 -28.34
N ASP A 229 -19.86 -7.86 -28.81
CA ASP A 229 -20.59 -7.49 -30.04
C ASP A 229 -19.91 -8.00 -31.32
N SER A 230 -18.67 -8.50 -31.23
CA SER A 230 -17.98 -9.16 -32.34
C SER A 230 -18.43 -10.61 -32.59
N LEU A 231 -19.20 -11.21 -31.67
CA LEU A 231 -19.63 -12.61 -31.73
C LEU A 231 -21.13 -12.80 -32.01
N ARG A 232 -21.90 -11.74 -32.29
CA ARG A 232 -23.34 -11.81 -32.62
C ARG A 232 -23.66 -11.66 -34.11
N LEU A 233 -22.79 -12.17 -34.97
CA LEU A 233 -23.15 -12.46 -36.37
C LEU A 233 -23.23 -13.99 -36.54
N PHE A 234 -24.45 -14.42 -36.88
CA PHE A 234 -24.98 -15.77 -37.17
C PHE A 234 -25.82 -16.42 -36.06
#